data_AF-A0A9X2QAK4-F1
#
_entry.id   AF-A0A9X2QAK4-F1
#
_cell.length_a   1.000
_cell.length_b   1.000
_cell.length_c   1.000
_cell.angle_alpha   90.00
_cell.angle_beta   90.00
_cell.angle_gamma   90.00
#
_symmetry.space_group_name_H-M   'P 1'
#
loop_
_entity.id
_entity.type
_entity.pdbx_description
1 polymer ?
#
loop_
_entity_poly.entity_id
_entity_poly.type
_entity_poly.pdbx_seq_one_letter_code
_entity_poly.pdbx_strand_id
1 'polypeptide(L)'
;MIDSVVSDTEDWFSEQLHDLPVIDTEFNQRDHAPDQVRVWFANGYGISIIQGEMAYNTDDSNYEIAMIDRSGSIIYDGDVVSREDIGVEGPVSVERLVETMREIASLPTDWRANL
;
A
#
# COMPACT_ATOMS: atom_id res chain seq x y z
N MET A 1 13.81 -20.28 8.31
CA MET A 1 14.51 -19.25 7.52
C MET A 1 13.53 -18.36 6.76
N ILE A 2 12.22 -18.47 7.03
CA ILE A 2 11.16 -17.64 6.44
C ILE A 2 10.80 -16.50 7.42
N ASP A 3 10.83 -16.80 8.73
CA ASP A 3 10.54 -15.85 9.80
C ASP A 3 11.37 -14.56 9.83
N SER A 4 12.62 -14.54 9.32
CA SER A 4 13.47 -13.34 9.39
C SER A 4 13.18 -12.32 8.30
N VAL A 5 12.69 -12.75 7.13
CA VAL A 5 12.36 -11.82 6.03
C VAL A 5 11.06 -11.09 6.34
N VAL A 6 10.14 -11.78 7.02
CA VAL A 6 8.87 -11.21 7.48
C VAL A 6 9.10 -10.10 8.50
N SER A 7 9.97 -10.31 9.50
CA SER A 7 10.27 -9.27 10.49
C SER A 7 10.89 -8.04 9.83
N ASP A 8 11.81 -8.24 8.88
CA ASP A 8 12.49 -7.12 8.22
C ASP A 8 11.52 -6.27 7.38
N THR A 9 10.54 -6.90 6.72
CA THR A 9 9.49 -6.20 5.95
C THR A 9 8.49 -5.50 6.86
N GLU A 10 8.01 -6.16 7.92
CA GLU A 10 7.07 -5.57 8.90
C GLU A 10 7.70 -4.38 9.64
N ASP A 11 8.97 -4.50 10.03
CA ASP A 11 9.72 -3.43 10.69
C ASP A 11 9.92 -2.24 9.75
N TRP A 12 10.31 -2.49 8.50
CA TRP A 12 10.48 -1.43 7.50
C TRP A 12 9.16 -0.68 7.22
N PHE A 13 8.06 -1.39 7.03
CA PHE A 13 6.75 -0.75 6.84
C PHE A 13 6.35 0.04 8.09
N SER A 14 6.57 -0.51 9.28
CA SER A 14 6.29 0.19 10.53
C SER A 14 7.08 1.50 10.64
N GLU A 15 8.34 1.51 10.22
CA GLU A 15 9.16 2.73 10.13
C GLU A 15 8.61 3.73 9.10
N GLN A 16 8.16 3.31 7.92
CA GLN A 16 7.61 4.24 6.92
C GLN A 16 6.24 4.79 7.31
N LEU A 17 5.45 4.02 8.06
CA LEU A 17 4.07 4.34 8.41
C LEU A 17 3.94 5.15 9.70
N HIS A 18 5.00 5.30 10.52
CA HIS A 18 4.90 5.89 11.86
C HIS A 18 4.33 7.31 11.92
N ASP A 19 4.51 8.09 10.85
CA ASP A 19 4.02 9.47 10.74
C ASP A 19 2.67 9.58 10.00
N LEU A 20 2.13 8.47 9.51
CA LEU A 20 0.86 8.43 8.79
C LEU A 20 -0.30 8.09 9.73
N PRO A 21 -1.51 8.63 9.47
CA PRO A 21 -2.71 8.33 10.25
C PRO A 21 -3.26 6.93 9.91
N VAL A 22 -2.45 5.88 10.09
CA VAL A 22 -2.81 4.48 9.86
C VAL A 22 -3.77 4.02 10.95
N ILE A 23 -4.82 3.31 10.54
CA ILE A 23 -5.81 2.72 11.46
C ILE A 23 -5.78 1.20 11.46
N ASP A 24 -5.27 0.57 10.39
CA ASP A 24 -5.15 -0.87 10.30
C ASP A 24 -4.08 -1.29 9.27
N THR A 25 -3.52 -2.48 9.44
CA THR A 25 -2.55 -3.08 8.51
C THR A 25 -2.73 -4.59 8.47
N GLU A 26 -2.80 -5.16 7.26
CA GLU A 26 -2.91 -6.60 7.03
C GLU A 26 -1.72 -7.09 6.20
N PHE A 27 -1.03 -8.12 6.69
CA PHE A 27 0.03 -8.82 5.98
C PHE A 27 -0.50 -10.16 5.47
N ASN A 28 -0.52 -10.36 4.15
CA ASN A 28 -1.04 -11.55 3.50
C ASN A 28 0.11 -12.27 2.77
N GLN A 29 0.71 -13.22 3.47
CA GLN A 29 1.74 -14.11 2.92
C GLN A 29 1.10 -15.31 2.25
N ARG A 30 1.58 -15.67 1.07
CA ARG A 30 1.07 -16.81 0.32
C ARG A 30 2.23 -17.64 -0.19
N ASP A 31 2.23 -18.94 0.12
CA ASP A 31 3.29 -19.89 -0.23
C ASP A 31 3.66 -19.93 -1.74
N HIS A 32 2.77 -19.45 -2.62
CA HIS A 32 2.90 -19.46 -4.08
C HIS A 32 2.37 -18.17 -4.75
N ALA A 33 2.30 -17.07 -4.02
CA ALA A 33 1.87 -15.77 -4.56
C ALA A 33 2.71 -14.65 -3.95
N PRO A 34 2.85 -13.51 -4.65
CA PRO A 34 3.61 -12.39 -4.12
C PRO A 34 3.00 -11.89 -2.81
N ASP A 35 3.87 -11.56 -1.86
CA ASP A 35 3.46 -11.04 -0.56
C ASP A 35 2.71 -9.72 -0.75
N GLN A 36 1.60 -9.59 -0.02
CA GLN A 36 0.74 -8.42 -0.07
C GLN A 36 0.65 -7.79 1.31
N VAL A 37 0.80 -6.47 1.36
CA VAL A 37 0.51 -5.63 2.52
C VAL A 37 -0.66 -4.73 2.18
N ARG A 38 -1.62 -4.61 3.08
CA ARG A 38 -2.71 -3.63 2.97
C ARG A 38 -2.64 -2.69 4.14
N VAL A 39 -2.74 -1.40 3.89
CA VAL A 39 -2.72 -0.35 4.91
C VAL A 39 -3.97 0.48 4.75
N TRP A 40 -4.69 0.72 5.85
CA TRP A 40 -5.85 1.62 5.88
C TRP A 40 -5.54 2.88 6.68
N PHE A 41 -5.98 4.02 6.17
CA PHE A 41 -5.80 5.33 6.77
C PHE A 41 -7.10 5.86 7.39
N ALA A 42 -6.98 6.79 8.33
CA ALA A 42 -8.11 7.39 9.05
C ALA A 42 -9.08 8.16 8.14
N ASN A 43 -8.65 8.53 6.93
CA ASN A 43 -9.49 9.20 5.96
C ASN A 43 -10.44 8.24 5.20
N GLY A 44 -10.39 6.94 5.47
CA GLY A 44 -11.32 5.95 4.89
C GLY A 44 -10.80 5.25 3.63
N TYR A 45 -9.64 5.67 3.10
CA TYR A 45 -8.94 4.97 2.03
C TYR A 45 -7.86 4.05 2.58
N GLY A 46 -7.38 3.16 1.73
CA GLY A 46 -6.19 2.38 1.97
C GLY A 46 -5.37 2.20 0.71
N ILE A 47 -4.28 1.47 0.86
CA ILE A 47 -3.40 1.05 -0.22
C ILE A 47 -3.12 -0.45 -0.07
N SER A 48 -3.20 -1.17 -1.17
CA SER A 48 -2.72 -2.54 -1.35
C SER A 48 -1.37 -2.48 -2.03
N ILE A 49 -0.37 -3.12 -1.44
CA ILE A 49 1.02 -3.13 -1.88
C ILE A 49 1.39 -4.58 -2.11
N ILE A 50 1.88 -4.91 -3.29
CA ILE A 50 2.35 -6.24 -3.67
C ILE A 50 3.83 -6.14 -3.97
N GLN A 51 4.62 -6.98 -3.30
CA GLN A 51 6.03 -7.12 -3.60
C GLN A 51 6.21 -8.32 -4.55
N GLY A 52 6.60 -8.07 -5.81
CA GLY A 52 6.80 -9.13 -6.79
C GLY A 52 7.93 -10.08 -6.39
N GLU A 53 7.71 -11.39 -6.52
CA GLU A 53 8.73 -12.41 -6.21
C GLU A 53 9.95 -12.28 -7.14
N MET A 54 11.14 -12.21 -6.54
CA MET A 54 12.46 -12.33 -7.16
C MET A 54 13.06 -11.09 -7.85
N ALA A 55 13.06 -9.94 -7.18
CA ALA A 55 14.13 -8.95 -7.40
C ALA A 55 15.44 -9.42 -6.74
N TYR A 56 16.00 -10.57 -7.18
CA TYR A 56 17.39 -10.97 -6.90
C TYR A 56 18.34 -10.11 -7.74
N ASN A 57 18.33 -8.80 -7.50
CA ASN A 57 19.36 -7.81 -7.87
C ASN A 57 18.82 -6.46 -7.40
N THR A 58 19.29 -5.99 -6.24
CA THR A 58 20.18 -4.81 -6.16
C THR A 58 19.53 -3.53 -6.67
N ASP A 59 19.14 -2.71 -5.69
CA ASP A 59 19.01 -1.25 -5.70
C ASP A 59 17.62 -0.63 -5.87
N ASP A 60 16.60 -1.30 -6.39
CA ASP A 60 15.22 -0.78 -6.35
C ASP A 60 14.18 -1.92 -6.24
N SER A 61 13.61 -2.09 -5.05
CA SER A 61 12.50 -3.03 -4.83
C SER A 61 11.28 -2.54 -5.61
N ASN A 62 10.86 -3.29 -6.62
CA ASN A 62 9.69 -2.97 -7.42
C ASN A 62 8.40 -3.36 -6.68
N TYR A 63 7.55 -2.38 -6.40
CA TYR A 63 6.23 -2.60 -5.81
C TYR A 63 5.14 -2.40 -6.85
N GLU A 64 4.07 -3.16 -6.73
CA GLU A 64 2.80 -2.85 -7.38
C GLU A 64 1.83 -2.36 -6.31
N ILE A 65 1.19 -1.21 -6.56
CA ILE A 65 0.30 -0.57 -5.61
C ILE A 65 -1.08 -0.35 -6.21
N ALA A 66 -2.11 -0.44 -5.37
CA ALA A 66 -3.47 -0.12 -5.73
C ALA A 66 -4.17 0.60 -4.58
N MET A 67 -4.91 1.67 -4.86
CA MET A 67 -5.75 2.31 -3.86
C MET A 67 -6.95 1.42 -3.58
N ILE A 68 -7.33 1.30 -2.32
CA ILE A 68 -8.45 0.48 -1.88
C ILE A 68 -9.39 1.30 -1.00
N ASP A 69 -10.66 0.91 -0.97
CA ASP A 69 -11.63 1.44 -0.03
C ASP A 69 -11.55 0.72 1.33
N ARG A 70 -12.38 1.15 2.27
CA ARG A 70 -12.48 0.54 3.62
C ARG A 70 -12.88 -0.94 3.61
N SER A 71 -13.54 -1.41 2.55
CA SER A 71 -13.87 -2.84 2.37
C SER A 71 -12.69 -3.66 1.85
N GLY A 72 -11.62 -3.01 1.40
CA GLY A 72 -10.48 -3.63 0.74
C GLY A 72 -10.70 -3.83 -0.77
N SER A 73 -11.72 -3.20 -1.36
CA SER A 73 -11.97 -3.23 -2.80
C SER A 73 -11.09 -2.20 -3.50
N ILE A 74 -10.54 -2.55 -4.67
CA ILE A 74 -9.72 -1.63 -5.47
C ILE A 74 -10.59 -0.48 -5.97
N ILE A 75 -10.08 0.74 -5.81
CA ILE A 75 -10.62 1.94 -6.39
C ILE A 75 -9.90 2.14 -7.72
N TYR A 76 -10.65 2.16 -8.83
CA TYR A 76 -10.08 2.37 -10.17
C TYR A 76 -10.11 3.86 -10.55
N ASP A 77 -9.26 4.25 -11.50
CA ASP A 77 -9.20 5.63 -12.00
C ASP A 77 -10.57 6.16 -12.41
N GLY A 78 -10.88 7.38 -11.94
CA GLY A 78 -12.15 8.08 -12.20
C GLY A 78 -13.15 8.06 -11.03
N ASP A 79 -12.89 7.28 -9.96
CA ASP A 79 -13.75 7.25 -8.77
C ASP A 79 -13.40 8.31 -7.70
N VAL A 80 -12.23 8.96 -7.82
CA VAL A 80 -11.71 9.97 -6.88
C VAL A 80 -11.68 11.35 -7.53
N VAL A 81 -12.19 12.37 -6.81
CA VAL A 81 -12.55 13.69 -7.39
C VAL A 81 -11.38 14.68 -7.49
N SER A 82 -10.13 14.31 -7.19
CA SER A 82 -9.00 15.24 -7.34
C SER A 82 -7.70 14.58 -7.77
N ARG A 83 -7.21 15.12 -8.91
CA ARG A 83 -5.89 15.07 -9.54
C ARG A 83 -5.11 13.76 -9.45
N GLU A 84 -5.32 12.98 -10.51
CA GLU A 84 -4.40 11.98 -11.09
C GLU A 84 -4.35 10.65 -10.34
N ASP A 85 -5.36 9.83 -10.64
CA ASP A 85 -5.18 8.44 -11.09
C ASP A 85 -4.31 7.51 -10.23
N ILE A 86 -4.45 7.60 -8.90
CA ILE A 86 -3.91 6.55 -8.01
C ILE A 86 -4.94 5.41 -7.95
N GLY A 87 -5.27 4.80 -9.08
CA GLY A 87 -6.07 3.58 -9.12
C GLY A 87 -5.19 2.36 -8.87
N VAL A 88 -4.33 2.07 -9.84
CA VAL A 88 -3.34 0.98 -9.80
C VAL A 88 -2.06 1.46 -10.48
N GLU A 89 -0.92 1.37 -9.79
CA GLU A 89 0.39 1.83 -10.29
C GLU A 89 1.45 0.75 -10.04
N GLY A 90 2.32 0.47 -11.00
CA GLY A 90 3.38 -0.52 -10.84
C GLY A 90 4.11 -0.86 -12.14
N PRO A 91 5.39 -1.29 -12.07
CA PRO A 91 6.24 -1.31 -10.88
C PRO A 91 6.68 0.11 -10.44
N VAL A 92 6.74 0.37 -9.14
CA VAL A 92 7.20 1.64 -8.54
C VAL A 92 8.39 1.45 -7.61
N SER A 93 9.23 2.49 -7.47
CA SER A 93 10.33 2.50 -6.50
C SER A 93 9.82 2.64 -5.06
N VAL A 94 10.71 2.45 -4.10
CA VAL A 94 10.42 2.68 -2.68
C VAL A 94 10.00 4.14 -2.44
N GLU A 95 10.71 5.10 -3.01
CA GLU A 95 10.42 6.52 -2.85
C GLU A 95 9.02 6.84 -3.37
N ARG A 96 8.67 6.34 -4.56
CA ARG A 96 7.34 6.55 -5.13
C ARG A 96 6.25 5.90 -4.30
N LEU A 97 6.47 4.67 -3.80
CA LEU A 97 5.57 4.01 -2.86
C LEU A 97 5.29 4.89 -1.62
N VAL A 98 6.35 5.43 -0.99
CA VAL A 98 6.22 6.27 0.20
C VAL A 98 5.50 7.60 -0.11
N GLU A 99 5.79 8.21 -1.26
CA GLU A 99 5.08 9.39 -1.73
C GLU A 99 3.58 9.09 -1.93
N THR A 100 3.25 8.00 -2.62
CA THR A 100 1.86 7.60 -2.84
C THR A 100 1.12 7.31 -1.53
N MET A 101 1.76 6.65 -0.54
CA MET A 101 1.16 6.45 0.78
C MET A 101 0.83 7.78 1.47
N ARG A 102 1.72 8.77 1.39
CA ARG A 102 1.47 10.11 1.94
C ARG A 102 0.35 10.83 1.20
N GLU A 103 0.33 10.74 -0.13
CA GLU A 103 -0.71 11.32 -0.97
C GLU A 103 -2.08 10.76 -0.57
N ILE A 104 -2.23 9.43 -0.57
CA ILE A 104 -3.48 8.75 -0.19
C ILE A 104 -3.89 9.13 1.23
N ALA A 105 -2.97 9.11 2.20
CA ALA A 105 -3.27 9.47 3.60
C ALA A 105 -3.70 10.93 3.78
N SER A 106 -3.30 11.82 2.86
CA SER A 106 -3.64 13.24 2.89
C SER A 106 -4.94 13.59 2.16
N LEU A 107 -5.54 12.64 1.43
CA LEU A 107 -6.80 12.87 0.71
C LEU A 107 -7.94 13.28 1.67
N PRO A 108 -8.89 14.11 1.20
CA PRO A 108 -10.10 14.38 1.96
C PRO A 108 -10.82 13.08 2.33
N THR A 109 -11.44 13.04 3.51
CA THR A 109 -12.16 11.86 3.98
C THR A 109 -13.08 11.30 2.91
N ASP A 110 -12.98 9.99 2.66
CA ASP A 110 -13.87 9.28 1.76
C ASP A 110 -15.31 9.39 2.30
N TRP A 111 -16.14 10.14 1.59
CA TRP A 111 -17.54 10.29 1.93
C TRP A 111 -18.31 8.97 1.76
N ARG A 112 -17.78 8.01 0.98
CA ARG A 112 -18.35 6.66 0.81
C ARG A 112 -18.12 5.78 2.05
N ALA A 113 -17.09 6.06 2.86
CA ALA A 113 -16.74 5.27 4.05
C ALA A 113 -17.65 5.50 5.28
N ASN A 114 -18.68 6.36 5.16
CA ASN A 114 -19.71 6.63 6.18
C ASN A 114 -21.06 5.94 5.91
N LEU A 115 -21.15 5.09 4.89
CA LEU A 115 -22.33 4.27 4.56
C LEU A 115 -22.13 2.83 5.01
#